data_AF-A0A835KNG3-F1
#
_entry.id   AF-A0A835KNG3-F1
#
_cell.length_a   1.000
_cell.length_b   1.000
_cell.length_c   1.000
_cell.angle_alpha   90.00
_cell.angle_beta   90.00
_cell.angle_gamma   90.00
#
_symmetry.space_group_name_H-M   'P 1'
#
loop_
_entity.id
_entity.type
_entity.pdbx_description
1 polymer ?
#
loop_
_entity_poly.entity_id
_entity_poly.type
_entity_poly.pdbx_seq_one_letter_code
_entity_poly.pdbx_strand_id
1 'polypeptide(L)'
;MTSKIVLSVLVLAAASPVALAAFDVIQMLVEKPQYAGFSKLLEQTNVAGDANQLRAASLLVVPDKEMKSLASLPADKLRAAVANHILLSYFDPIKLDEMKTRTALLPTLLSKTDKTLGVLNYTRADDGQMYFGAPGAPCVAKLVKVVAARPYSVSIMEVSEPILPPGFGKPVAAPGRRGKGGKGGKGKIKPSAAGLEESKMPTGKPKEAAAAPTPAS
;
A
#
# COMPACT_ATOMS: atom_id res chain seq x y z
N MET A 1 -20.41 10.07 -70.30
CA MET A 1 -21.22 9.87 -69.10
C MET A 1 -20.46 8.94 -68.16
N THR A 2 -19.80 9.52 -67.16
CA THR A 2 -18.94 8.83 -66.19
C THR A 2 -19.76 8.47 -64.95
N SER A 3 -20.03 7.18 -64.72
CA SER A 3 -20.63 6.70 -63.47
C SER A 3 -19.53 6.23 -62.52
N LYS A 4 -19.47 6.83 -61.33
CA LYS A 4 -18.47 6.57 -60.29
C LYS A 4 -18.91 5.36 -59.47
N ILE A 5 -18.11 4.30 -59.48
CA ILE A 5 -18.27 3.15 -58.58
C ILE A 5 -17.67 3.54 -57.23
N VAL A 6 -18.51 3.61 -56.19
CA VAL A 6 -18.07 3.81 -54.81
C VAL A 6 -17.77 2.44 -54.22
N LEU A 7 -16.49 2.16 -53.97
CA LEU A 7 -16.03 0.96 -53.27
C LEU A 7 -15.91 1.27 -51.77
N SER A 8 -16.91 0.87 -50.99
CA SER A 8 -16.83 0.92 -49.53
C SER A 8 -15.99 -0.27 -49.03
N VAL A 9 -14.77 0.02 -48.56
CA VAL A 9 -13.92 -0.98 -47.89
C VAL A 9 -14.29 -1.03 -46.42
N LEU A 10 -14.99 -2.09 -46.00
CA LEU A 10 -15.22 -2.44 -44.60
C LEU A 10 -13.94 -3.11 -44.06
N VAL A 11 -13.09 -2.34 -43.37
CA VAL A 11 -11.95 -2.90 -42.63
C VAL A 11 -12.49 -3.55 -41.35
N LEU A 12 -12.68 -4.87 -41.41
CA LEU A 12 -12.99 -5.68 -40.23
C LEU A 12 -11.69 -5.84 -39.42
N ALA A 13 -11.53 -5.03 -38.38
CA ALA A 13 -10.42 -5.17 -37.43
C ALA A 13 -10.54 -6.53 -36.72
N ALA A 14 -9.75 -7.51 -37.15
CA ALA A 14 -9.61 -8.79 -36.47
C ALA A 14 -8.90 -8.55 -35.12
N ALA A 15 -9.69 -8.35 -34.06
CA ALA A 15 -9.21 -8.44 -32.70
C ALA A 15 -8.84 -9.90 -32.42
N SER A 16 -7.61 -10.28 -32.75
CA SER A 16 -7.07 -11.57 -32.31
C SER A 16 -7.06 -11.55 -30.79
N PRO A 17 -7.65 -12.56 -30.11
CA PRO A 17 -7.51 -12.66 -28.66
C PRO A 17 -6.02 -12.86 -28.38
N VAL A 18 -5.37 -11.82 -27.85
CA VAL A 18 -4.04 -11.96 -27.27
C VAL A 18 -4.20 -12.98 -26.16
N ALA A 19 -3.69 -14.19 -26.37
CA ALA A 19 -3.54 -15.16 -25.30
C ALA A 19 -2.63 -14.50 -24.27
N LEU A 20 -3.22 -14.02 -23.17
CA LEU A 20 -2.45 -13.54 -22.03
C LEU A 20 -1.64 -14.73 -21.54
N ALA A 21 -0.35 -14.75 -21.88
CA ALA A 21 0.55 -15.79 -21.43
C ALA A 21 0.50 -15.80 -19.90
N ALA A 22 0.15 -16.95 -19.33
CA ALA A 22 0.22 -17.16 -17.90
C ALA A 22 1.65 -16.84 -17.42
N PHE A 23 1.76 -16.13 -16.31
CA PHE A 23 3.04 -15.84 -15.69
C PHE A 23 3.28 -16.79 -14.52
N ASP A 24 4.56 -17.03 -14.26
CA ASP A 24 5.00 -17.77 -13.09
C ASP A 24 6.00 -16.89 -12.33
N VAL A 25 5.60 -16.48 -11.12
CA VAL A 25 6.40 -15.57 -10.30
C VAL A 25 7.73 -16.19 -9.86
N ILE A 26 7.80 -17.51 -9.63
CA ILE A 26 9.02 -18.18 -9.20
C ILE A 26 9.99 -18.28 -10.38
N GLN A 27 9.50 -18.64 -11.56
CA GLN A 27 10.33 -18.67 -12.78
C GLN A 27 10.91 -17.29 -13.11
N MET A 28 10.17 -16.21 -12.86
CA MET A 28 10.68 -14.85 -13.07
C MET A 28 11.73 -14.41 -12.04
N LEU A 29 11.86 -15.12 -10.93
CA LEU A 29 12.83 -14.85 -9.86
C LEU A 29 14.02 -15.82 -9.85
N VAL A 30 14.00 -16.91 -10.63
CA VAL A 30 15.01 -17.98 -10.57
C VAL A 30 16.44 -17.49 -10.81
N GLU A 31 16.63 -16.55 -11.72
CA GLU A 31 17.95 -15.98 -12.05
C GLU A 31 18.34 -14.79 -11.14
N LYS A 32 17.61 -14.56 -10.05
CA LYS A 32 17.78 -13.41 -9.15
C LYS A 32 18.14 -13.89 -7.73
N PRO A 33 19.41 -14.28 -7.48
CA PRO A 33 19.82 -14.88 -6.22
C PRO A 33 19.62 -13.97 -5.00
N GLN A 34 19.58 -12.65 -5.19
CA GLN A 34 19.31 -11.69 -4.12
C GLN A 34 17.89 -11.74 -3.53
N TYR A 35 16.96 -12.48 -4.17
CA TYR A 35 15.60 -12.72 -3.67
C TYR A 35 15.32 -14.21 -3.45
N ALA A 36 16.35 -15.05 -3.34
CA ALA A 36 16.19 -16.49 -3.19
C ALA A 36 15.44 -16.83 -1.89
N GLY A 37 15.74 -16.12 -0.80
CA GLY A 37 15.02 -16.26 0.46
C GLY A 37 13.53 -15.90 0.33
N PHE A 38 13.21 -14.79 -0.34
CA PHE A 38 11.80 -14.42 -0.58
C PHE A 38 11.07 -15.41 -1.49
N SER A 39 11.73 -15.89 -2.54
CA SER A 39 11.17 -16.91 -3.46
C SER A 39 10.83 -18.20 -2.71
N LYS A 40 11.72 -18.66 -1.83
CA LYS A 40 11.47 -19.80 -0.95
C LYS A 40 10.26 -19.60 -0.05
N LEU A 41 10.06 -18.40 0.50
CA LEU A 41 8.86 -18.11 1.30
C LEU A 41 7.57 -18.16 0.46
N LEU A 42 7.60 -17.64 -0.77
CA LEU A 42 6.45 -17.70 -1.69
C LEU A 42 6.03 -19.15 -1.95
N GLU A 43 6.99 -20.05 -2.14
CA GLU A 43 6.75 -21.48 -2.34
C GLU A 43 6.25 -22.16 -1.07
N GLN A 44 6.96 -21.98 0.06
CA GLN A 44 6.62 -22.62 1.34
C GLN A 44 5.23 -22.25 1.85
N THR A 45 4.77 -21.02 1.57
CA THR A 45 3.46 -20.51 1.98
C THR A 45 2.36 -20.73 0.94
N ASN A 46 2.70 -21.32 -0.21
CA ASN A 46 1.84 -21.47 -1.40
C ASN A 46 1.28 -20.14 -1.96
N VAL A 47 1.91 -19.01 -1.61
CA VAL A 47 1.51 -17.70 -2.13
C VAL A 47 1.88 -17.56 -3.61
N ALA A 48 2.95 -18.22 -4.07
CA ALA A 48 3.29 -18.29 -5.50
C ALA A 48 2.15 -18.89 -6.34
N GLY A 49 1.57 -20.00 -5.88
CA GLY A 49 0.45 -20.66 -6.56
C GLY A 49 -0.77 -19.74 -6.63
N ASP A 50 -1.13 -19.12 -5.50
CA ASP A 50 -2.24 -18.17 -5.44
C ASP A 50 -2.04 -16.95 -6.34
N ALA A 51 -0.79 -16.46 -6.47
CA ALA A 51 -0.43 -15.33 -7.33
C ALA A 51 -0.50 -15.69 -8.82
N ASN A 52 -0.04 -16.88 -9.19
CA ASN A 52 -0.04 -17.37 -10.58
C ASN A 52 -1.46 -17.61 -11.12
N GLN A 53 -2.47 -17.73 -10.25
CA GLN A 53 -3.89 -17.81 -10.64
C GLN A 53 -4.52 -16.44 -10.93
N LEU A 54 -3.84 -15.34 -10.63
CA LEU A 54 -4.35 -14.01 -10.91
C LEU A 54 -4.22 -13.70 -12.40
N ARG A 55 -5.21 -13.02 -12.97
CA ARG A 55 -5.10 -12.50 -14.35
C ARG A 55 -3.99 -11.47 -14.49
N ALA A 56 -3.77 -10.70 -13.42
CA ALA A 56 -2.68 -9.76 -13.32
C ALA A 56 -2.27 -9.57 -11.87
N ALA A 57 -0.98 -9.35 -11.61
CA ALA A 57 -0.46 -9.17 -10.26
C ALA A 57 0.72 -8.20 -10.23
N SER A 58 0.98 -7.62 -9.06
CA SER A 58 2.27 -6.96 -8.81
C SER A 58 2.90 -7.51 -7.56
N LEU A 59 4.16 -7.90 -7.66
CA LEU A 59 4.90 -8.54 -6.60
C LEU A 59 5.91 -7.57 -6.00
N LEU A 60 5.75 -7.27 -4.72
CA LEU A 60 6.69 -6.46 -3.96
C LEU A 60 7.72 -7.38 -3.30
N VAL A 61 8.88 -7.57 -3.92
CA VAL A 61 9.92 -8.45 -3.39
C VAL A 61 10.83 -7.71 -2.42
N VAL A 62 11.26 -8.42 -1.40
CA VAL A 62 12.22 -7.94 -0.41
C VAL A 62 13.57 -8.62 -0.67
N PRO A 63 14.69 -7.88 -0.75
CA PRO A 63 16.00 -8.50 -0.88
C PRO A 63 16.39 -9.26 0.39
N ASP A 64 17.13 -10.35 0.25
CA ASP A 64 17.44 -11.28 1.35
C ASP A 64 18.11 -10.61 2.57
N LYS A 65 18.84 -9.51 2.34
CA LYS A 65 19.46 -8.71 3.41
C LYS A 65 18.44 -8.05 4.37
N GLU A 66 17.22 -7.79 3.93
CA GLU A 66 16.14 -7.13 4.69
C GLU A 66 15.06 -8.12 5.16
N MET A 67 15.21 -9.41 4.86
CA MET A 67 14.19 -10.45 5.07
C MET A 67 14.02 -10.91 6.51
N LYS A 68 14.92 -10.51 7.41
CA LYS A 68 15.01 -11.06 8.77
C LYS A 68 13.71 -10.94 9.56
N SER A 69 13.03 -9.80 9.50
CA SER A 69 11.76 -9.58 10.21
C SER A 69 10.63 -10.45 9.66
N LEU A 70 10.58 -10.63 8.34
CA LEU A 70 9.59 -11.46 7.66
C LEU A 70 9.82 -12.95 7.94
N ALA A 71 11.05 -13.43 7.80
CA ALA A 71 11.40 -14.84 7.99
C ALA A 71 11.31 -15.31 9.45
N SER A 72 11.29 -14.40 10.42
CA SER A 72 11.13 -14.71 11.85
C SER A 72 9.68 -14.90 12.30
N LEU A 73 8.71 -14.67 11.43
CA LEU A 73 7.29 -14.78 11.78
C LEU A 73 6.88 -16.24 11.98
N PRO A 74 5.93 -16.50 12.90
CA PRO A 74 5.31 -17.82 13.01
C PRO A 74 4.51 -18.13 11.75
N ALA A 75 4.32 -19.42 11.44
CA ALA A 75 3.78 -19.88 10.16
C ALA A 75 2.40 -19.27 9.80
N ASP A 76 1.54 -19.10 10.80
CA ASP A 76 0.21 -18.47 10.68
C ASP A 76 0.32 -17.01 10.19
N LYS A 77 1.28 -16.25 10.71
CA LYS A 77 1.53 -14.86 10.33
C LYS A 77 2.39 -14.73 9.07
N LEU A 78 3.28 -15.69 8.84
CA LEU A 78 4.22 -15.69 7.72
C LEU A 78 3.47 -15.69 6.39
N ARG A 79 2.51 -16.60 6.21
CA ARG A 79 1.72 -16.66 4.97
C ARG A 79 0.97 -15.36 4.73
N ALA A 80 0.31 -14.82 5.75
CA ALA A 80 -0.43 -13.56 5.62
C ALA A 80 0.48 -12.37 5.29
N ALA A 81 1.68 -12.30 5.91
CA ALA A 81 2.66 -11.27 5.60
C ALA A 81 3.21 -11.39 4.18
N VAL A 82 3.50 -12.61 3.69
CA VAL A 82 3.94 -12.84 2.31
C VAL A 82 2.82 -12.50 1.32
N ALA A 83 1.57 -12.90 1.60
CA ALA A 83 0.41 -12.54 0.79
C ALA A 83 0.16 -11.02 0.72
N ASN A 84 0.55 -10.28 1.75
CA ASN A 84 0.46 -8.81 1.77
C ASN A 84 1.41 -8.13 0.76
N HIS A 85 2.41 -8.84 0.24
CA HIS A 85 3.34 -8.33 -0.77
C HIS A 85 2.86 -8.58 -2.22
N ILE A 86 1.69 -9.22 -2.40
CA ILE A 86 1.11 -9.47 -3.73
C ILE A 86 -0.05 -8.50 -3.95
N LEU A 87 0.06 -7.55 -4.86
CA LEU A 87 -1.05 -6.70 -5.28
C LEU A 87 -1.95 -7.44 -6.28
N LEU A 88 -3.27 -7.33 -6.12
CA LEU A 88 -4.26 -8.00 -6.97
C LEU A 88 -4.42 -7.39 -8.36
N SER A 89 -3.66 -6.36 -8.68
CA SER A 89 -3.70 -5.67 -9.97
C SER A 89 -2.28 -5.37 -10.44
N TYR A 90 -2.13 -5.23 -11.76
CA TYR A 90 -0.89 -4.79 -12.36
C TYR A 90 -0.61 -3.32 -12.04
N PHE A 91 0.56 -3.07 -11.48
CA PHE A 91 1.16 -1.79 -11.17
C PHE A 91 2.65 -1.90 -11.48
N ASP A 92 3.14 -0.97 -12.29
CA ASP A 92 4.55 -0.69 -12.48
C ASP A 92 4.82 0.74 -12.01
N PRO A 93 6.09 1.20 -11.95
CA PRO A 93 6.38 2.55 -11.52
C PRO A 93 5.65 3.60 -12.36
N ILE A 94 5.49 3.38 -13.67
CA ILE A 94 4.82 4.32 -14.58
C ILE A 94 3.34 4.48 -14.20
N LYS A 95 2.63 3.37 -14.02
CA LYS A 95 1.21 3.36 -13.65
C LYS A 95 0.97 3.89 -12.23
N LEU A 96 1.92 3.69 -11.32
CA LEU A 96 1.89 4.30 -9.99
C LEU A 96 2.13 5.83 -10.07
N ASP A 97 2.97 6.27 -11.00
CA ASP A 97 3.27 7.69 -11.27
C ASP A 97 2.06 8.44 -11.82
N GLU A 98 1.32 7.80 -12.73
CA GLU A 98 0.16 8.33 -13.45
C GLU A 98 -1.14 8.37 -12.61
N MET A 99 -1.09 7.94 -11.35
CA MET A 99 -2.25 8.03 -10.47
C MET A 99 -2.68 9.49 -10.27
N LYS A 100 -3.99 9.74 -10.34
CA LYS A 100 -4.58 11.08 -10.16
C LYS A 100 -4.22 11.70 -8.80
N THR A 101 -4.11 10.85 -7.78
CA THR A 101 -3.77 11.23 -6.42
C THR A 101 -2.38 10.72 -6.07
N ARG A 102 -1.66 11.46 -5.22
CA ARG A 102 -0.36 11.05 -4.69
C ARG A 102 -0.45 9.93 -3.66
N THR A 103 -1.65 9.53 -3.27
CA THR A 103 -1.90 8.42 -2.36
C THR A 103 -2.96 7.49 -2.94
N ALA A 104 -2.87 6.21 -2.62
CA ALA A 104 -3.86 5.22 -3.02
C ALA A 104 -3.92 4.05 -2.04
N LEU A 105 -5.03 3.32 -2.07
CA LEU A 105 -5.20 2.05 -1.37
C LEU A 105 -5.11 0.92 -2.39
N LEU A 106 -4.17 0.00 -2.18
CA LEU A 106 -3.85 -1.08 -3.12
C LEU A 106 -4.22 -2.43 -2.48
N PRO A 107 -5.28 -3.10 -2.97
CA PRO A 107 -5.68 -4.41 -2.45
C PRO A 107 -4.59 -5.47 -2.70
N THR A 108 -4.33 -6.28 -1.67
CA THR A 108 -3.34 -7.36 -1.72
C THR A 108 -4.01 -8.72 -1.74
N LEU A 109 -3.24 -9.79 -1.99
CA LEU A 109 -3.76 -11.15 -1.93
C LEU A 109 -4.28 -11.51 -0.54
N LEU A 110 -3.74 -10.91 0.53
CA LEU A 110 -4.25 -11.06 1.90
C LEU A 110 -5.72 -10.60 2.01
N SER A 111 -6.20 -9.69 1.15
CA SER A 111 -7.60 -9.23 1.17
C SER A 111 -8.62 -10.34 0.89
N LYS A 112 -8.19 -11.45 0.28
CA LYS A 112 -9.05 -12.63 0.07
C LYS A 112 -9.46 -13.28 1.40
N THR A 113 -8.61 -13.19 2.43
CA THR A 113 -8.88 -13.74 3.76
C THR A 113 -9.20 -12.66 4.79
N ASP A 114 -8.57 -11.49 4.69
CA ASP A 114 -8.80 -10.36 5.59
C ASP A 114 -8.78 -9.04 4.80
N LYS A 115 -9.97 -8.48 4.55
CA LYS A 115 -10.12 -7.23 3.80
C LYS A 115 -9.52 -6.01 4.51
N THR A 116 -9.40 -6.04 5.83
CA THR A 116 -8.92 -4.90 6.62
C THR A 116 -7.40 -4.85 6.66
N LEU A 117 -6.75 -6.01 6.79
CA LEU A 117 -5.29 -6.12 6.79
C LEU A 117 -4.70 -6.21 5.37
N GLY A 118 -5.49 -6.69 4.40
CA GLY A 118 -5.06 -6.93 3.02
C GLY A 118 -5.06 -5.72 2.09
N VAL A 119 -4.67 -4.55 2.59
CA VAL A 119 -4.60 -3.32 1.79
C VAL A 119 -3.31 -2.60 2.09
N LEU A 120 -2.56 -2.21 1.05
CA LEU A 120 -1.41 -1.34 1.21
C LEU A 120 -1.79 0.11 0.98
N ASN A 121 -1.22 0.99 1.81
CA ASN A 121 -1.14 2.41 1.55
C ASN A 121 0.01 2.65 0.58
N TYR A 122 -0.29 3.34 -0.51
CA TYR A 122 0.70 3.90 -1.43
C TYR A 122 0.81 5.41 -1.21
N THR A 123 2.01 5.95 -1.29
CA THR A 123 2.26 7.39 -1.30
C THR A 123 3.43 7.74 -2.21
N ARG A 124 3.28 8.80 -3.00
CA ARG A 124 4.33 9.42 -3.79
C ARG A 124 4.76 10.74 -3.15
N ALA A 125 6.05 10.86 -2.84
CA ALA A 125 6.64 12.08 -2.33
C ALA A 125 6.87 13.12 -3.45
N ASP A 126 7.17 14.37 -3.05
CA ASP A 126 7.38 15.49 -3.98
C ASP A 126 8.58 15.27 -4.91
N ASP A 127 9.57 14.49 -4.48
CA ASP A 127 10.74 14.10 -5.26
C ASP A 127 10.47 12.93 -6.23
N GLY A 128 9.22 12.45 -6.29
CA GLY A 128 8.81 11.32 -7.10
C GLY A 128 9.05 9.95 -6.45
N GLN A 129 9.69 9.89 -5.28
CA GLN A 129 9.92 8.62 -4.58
C GLN A 129 8.60 8.01 -4.11
N MET A 130 8.42 6.73 -4.42
CA MET A 130 7.24 5.95 -4.06
C MET A 130 7.49 5.15 -2.79
N TYR A 131 6.48 5.13 -1.93
CA TYR A 131 6.49 4.45 -0.64
C TYR A 131 5.23 3.60 -0.48
N PHE A 132 5.39 2.48 0.22
CA PHE A 132 4.33 1.58 0.60
C PHE A 132 4.29 1.41 2.12
N GLY A 133 3.09 1.20 2.65
CA GLY A 133 2.85 0.95 4.06
C GLY A 133 1.69 -0.01 4.26
N ALA A 134 1.69 -0.69 5.40
CA ALA A 134 0.57 -1.51 5.83
C ALA A 134 -0.61 -0.61 6.27
N PRO A 135 -1.85 -1.14 6.37
CA PRO A 135 -2.99 -0.33 6.74
C PRO A 135 -2.80 0.19 8.18
N GLY A 136 -3.01 1.48 8.41
CA GLY A 136 -2.76 2.12 9.71
C GLY A 136 -1.28 2.27 10.09
N ALA A 137 -0.32 1.88 9.24
CA ALA A 137 1.11 2.06 9.45
C ALA A 137 1.68 3.16 8.54
N PRO A 138 2.78 3.82 8.94
CA PRO A 138 3.49 4.75 8.06
C PRO A 138 4.01 4.07 6.79
N CYS A 139 4.02 4.79 5.67
CA CYS A 139 4.61 4.32 4.41
C CYS A 139 6.14 4.51 4.46
N VAL A 140 6.86 3.44 4.82
CA VAL A 140 8.33 3.46 5.00
C VAL A 140 9.07 2.64 3.96
N ALA A 141 8.42 1.64 3.37
CA ALA A 141 9.02 0.76 2.37
C ALA A 141 9.12 1.48 1.02
N LYS A 142 10.33 1.80 0.58
CA LYS A 142 10.58 2.51 -0.68
C LYS A 142 10.52 1.56 -1.85
N LEU A 143 9.92 1.99 -2.95
CA LEU A 143 10.13 1.37 -4.25
C LEU A 143 11.56 1.64 -4.71
N VAL A 144 12.37 0.59 -4.86
CA VAL A 144 13.78 0.72 -5.22
C VAL A 144 13.96 0.63 -6.73
N LYS A 145 13.43 -0.44 -7.34
CA LYS A 145 13.56 -0.70 -8.79
C LYS A 145 12.56 -1.76 -9.26
N VAL A 146 12.40 -1.85 -10.57
CA VAL A 146 11.75 -3.01 -11.22
C VAL A 146 12.77 -4.14 -11.34
N VAL A 147 12.36 -5.34 -10.95
CA VAL A 147 13.18 -6.56 -10.99
C VAL A 147 12.92 -7.34 -12.27
N ALA A 148 11.65 -7.50 -12.60
CA ALA A 148 11.18 -8.18 -13.80
C ALA A 148 9.75 -7.69 -14.11
N ALA A 149 9.37 -7.66 -15.37
CA ALA A 149 8.01 -7.29 -15.75
C ALA A 149 7.59 -8.00 -17.03
N ARG A 150 6.31 -8.32 -17.11
CA ARG A 150 5.58 -8.64 -18.33
C ARG A 150 4.42 -7.64 -18.41
N PRO A 151 4.49 -6.65 -19.32
CA PRO A 151 3.52 -5.57 -19.38
C PRO A 151 2.07 -6.07 -19.34
N TYR A 152 1.25 -5.41 -18.53
CA TYR A 152 -0.17 -5.69 -18.33
C TYR A 152 -0.52 -7.04 -17.66
N SER A 153 0.46 -7.89 -17.36
CA SER A 153 0.24 -9.18 -16.68
C SER A 153 0.89 -9.23 -15.31
N VAL A 154 2.22 -9.06 -15.22
CA VAL A 154 2.91 -9.12 -13.92
C VAL A 154 4.06 -8.12 -13.85
N SER A 155 4.19 -7.48 -12.70
CA SER A 155 5.29 -6.58 -12.39
C SER A 155 5.93 -7.01 -11.07
N ILE A 156 7.24 -7.26 -11.07
CA ILE A 156 8.01 -7.59 -9.88
C ILE A 156 8.89 -6.39 -9.55
N MET A 157 8.70 -5.85 -8.36
CA MET A 157 9.32 -4.61 -7.91
C MET A 157 9.99 -4.82 -6.56
N GLU A 158 11.22 -4.34 -6.41
CA GLU A 158 11.95 -4.40 -5.15
C GLU A 158 11.47 -3.29 -4.22
N VAL A 159 11.16 -3.65 -2.97
CA VAL A 159 10.94 -2.70 -1.88
C VAL A 159 12.08 -2.76 -0.86
N SER A 160 12.37 -1.61 -0.24
CA SER A 160 13.52 -1.49 0.66
C SER A 160 13.37 -2.25 1.97
N GLU A 161 12.15 -2.55 2.40
CA GLU A 161 11.86 -3.21 3.68
C GLU A 161 10.55 -4.01 3.59
N PRO A 162 10.37 -5.09 4.38
CA PRO A 162 9.10 -5.82 4.47
C PRO A 162 7.93 -4.97 4.93
N ILE A 163 6.77 -5.15 4.31
CA ILE A 163 5.52 -4.45 4.65
C ILE A 163 4.64 -5.38 5.48
N LEU A 164 4.73 -5.25 6.80
CA LEU A 164 4.04 -6.13 7.74
C LEU A 164 2.70 -5.54 8.19
N PRO A 165 1.59 -6.31 8.15
CA PRO A 165 0.33 -5.87 8.74
C PRO A 165 0.47 -5.52 10.23
N PRO A 166 -0.38 -4.63 10.77
CA PRO A 166 -0.40 -4.31 12.20
C PRO A 166 -0.47 -5.57 13.08
N GLY A 167 0.38 -5.63 14.12
CA GLY A 167 0.42 -6.78 15.05
C GLY A 167 1.30 -7.97 14.61
N PHE A 168 1.98 -7.86 13.46
CA PHE A 168 2.87 -8.90 12.94
C PHE A 168 4.33 -8.68 13.35
N GLY A 169 4.73 -7.46 13.72
CA GLY A 169 6.10 -7.16 14.15
C GLY A 169 6.19 -5.91 15.01
N LYS A 170 7.43 -5.49 15.33
CA LYS A 170 7.67 -4.22 16.01
C LYS A 170 7.35 -3.05 15.05
N PRO A 171 6.74 -1.95 15.52
CA PRO A 171 6.49 -0.79 14.67
C PRO A 171 7.80 -0.29 14.07
N VAL A 172 7.90 -0.24 12.73
CA VAL A 172 9.00 0.45 12.06
C VAL A 172 8.72 1.94 12.18
N ALA A 173 9.56 2.64 12.94
CA ALA A 173 9.46 4.08 13.09
C ALA A 173 9.69 4.75 11.73
N ALA A 174 8.79 5.65 11.34
CA ALA A 174 8.99 6.46 10.13
C ALA A 174 10.33 7.21 10.22
N PRO A 175 11.06 7.41 9.09
CA PRO A 175 12.19 8.33 9.07
C PRO A 175 11.67 9.71 9.46
N GLY A 176 12.02 10.16 10.67
CA GLY A 176 11.59 11.46 11.17
C GLY A 176 12.02 12.54 10.19
N ARG A 177 11.08 13.39 9.76
CA ARG A 177 11.42 14.68 9.16
C ARG A 177 12.24 15.43 10.20
N ARG A 178 13.57 15.43 10.04
CA ARG A 178 14.49 16.19 10.88
C ARG A 178 14.29 17.67 10.57
N GLY A 179 13.26 18.26 11.18
CA GLY A 179 13.17 19.70 11.37
C GLY A 179 14.37 20.15 12.20
N LYS A 180 15.17 21.04 11.62
CA LYS A 180 16.31 21.69 12.25
C LYS A 180 15.82 22.68 13.31
N GLY A 181 16.29 22.52 14.55
CA GLY A 181 16.15 23.50 15.64
C GLY A 181 15.62 22.83 16.93
N GLY A 182 16.20 22.96 18.11
CA GLY A 182 17.32 23.73 18.60
C GLY A 182 17.79 23.12 19.93
N LYS A 183 18.97 23.52 20.35
CA LYS A 183 19.78 22.95 21.43
C LYS A 183 19.28 23.40 22.81
N GLY A 184 19.16 22.45 23.74
CA GLY A 184 19.46 22.67 25.17
C GLY A 184 18.29 22.89 26.13
N GLY A 185 18.34 22.18 27.27
CA GLY A 185 17.53 22.50 28.45
C GLY A 185 17.17 21.30 29.31
N LYS A 186 18.11 20.83 30.15
CA LYS A 186 17.81 19.90 31.26
C LYS A 186 16.89 20.62 32.26
N GLY A 187 15.63 20.22 32.35
CA GLY A 187 14.70 20.66 33.38
C GLY A 187 13.98 19.45 33.97
N LYS A 188 14.30 19.13 35.23
CA LYS A 188 13.62 18.10 36.03
C LYS A 188 12.17 18.51 36.25
N ILE A 189 11.19 17.67 35.93
CA ILE A 189 9.81 17.88 36.34
C ILE A 189 9.49 16.85 37.43
N LYS A 190 9.39 17.33 38.67
CA LYS A 190 8.74 16.63 39.79
C LYS A 190 7.21 16.77 39.61
N PRO A 191 6.42 15.76 39.99
CA PRO A 191 4.96 15.90 40.05
C PRO A 191 4.56 16.61 41.34
N SER A 192 3.62 17.55 41.27
CA SER A 192 2.88 18.03 42.45
C SER A 192 1.39 18.01 42.14
N ALA A 193 0.66 17.30 43.00
CA ALA A 193 -0.79 17.28 43.08
C ALA A 193 -1.32 18.45 43.94
N ALA A 194 -2.66 18.61 43.94
CA ALA A 194 -3.50 19.56 44.68
C ALA A 194 -3.49 21.01 44.13
N GLY A 195 -4.60 21.74 43.94
CA GLY A 195 -6.01 21.57 44.31
C GLY A 195 -6.58 22.95 44.72
N LEU A 196 -7.86 23.21 44.39
CA LEU A 196 -8.78 24.26 44.92
C LEU A 196 -8.63 25.70 44.34
N GLU A 197 -9.63 26.20 43.59
CA GLU A 197 -10.71 27.15 44.02
C GLU A 197 -10.20 28.61 44.09
N GLU A 198 -10.89 29.71 43.78
CA GLU A 198 -12.23 30.12 43.35
C GLU A 198 -12.04 31.61 42.98
N SER A 199 -12.74 32.19 41.99
CA SER A 199 -13.00 33.64 41.99
C SER A 199 -14.19 34.03 41.09
N LYS A 200 -14.99 34.92 41.67
CA LYS A 200 -16.42 35.20 41.48
C LYS A 200 -16.72 36.22 40.36
N MET A 201 -17.99 36.19 39.93
CA MET A 201 -18.74 37.05 38.97
C MET A 201 -18.50 38.58 39.02
N PRO A 202 -18.98 39.31 37.99
CA PRO A 202 -20.17 40.11 38.29
C PRO A 202 -21.38 39.90 37.34
N THR A 203 -22.50 40.22 37.96
CA THR A 203 -23.93 40.23 37.62
C THR A 203 -24.36 40.83 36.28
N GLY A 204 -25.30 40.14 35.63
CA GLY A 204 -26.27 40.71 34.69
C GLY A 204 -27.35 39.68 34.33
N LYS A 205 -28.57 39.85 34.84
CA LYS A 205 -29.81 39.12 34.48
C LYS A 205 -30.93 40.16 34.36
N PRO A 206 -32.13 39.84 33.81
CA PRO A 206 -32.49 38.76 32.90
C PRO A 206 -33.45 39.23 31.76
N LYS A 207 -33.61 38.43 30.70
CA LYS A 207 -34.96 38.26 30.12
C LYS A 207 -35.13 36.90 29.44
N GLU A 208 -36.04 36.18 30.04
CA GLU A 208 -36.70 34.94 29.65
C GLU A 208 -37.66 35.18 28.47
N ALA A 209 -37.71 34.27 27.49
CA ALA A 209 -38.96 33.76 26.90
C ALA A 209 -38.71 32.83 25.69
N ALA A 210 -39.25 31.61 25.83
CA ALA A 210 -40.16 30.93 24.91
C ALA A 210 -39.64 30.27 23.60
N ALA A 211 -39.66 28.93 23.66
CA ALA A 211 -40.46 28.00 22.84
C ALA A 211 -40.41 28.08 21.30
N ALA A 212 -39.97 26.97 20.70
CA ALA A 212 -40.15 26.61 19.30
C ALA A 212 -41.59 26.16 19.00
N PRO A 213 -42.12 26.38 17.78
CA PRO A 213 -43.38 25.76 17.34
C PRO A 213 -43.14 24.42 16.61
N THR A 214 -44.08 23.51 16.82
CA THR A 214 -44.34 22.25 16.09
C THR A 214 -44.80 22.50 14.64
N PRO A 215 -44.70 21.51 13.73
CA PRO A 215 -45.19 21.62 12.36
C PRO A 215 -46.69 21.28 12.27
N ALA A 216 -47.38 21.89 11.32
CA ALA A 216 -48.75 21.55 10.94
C ALA A 216 -48.80 21.01 9.51
N SER A 217 -49.80 20.14 9.31
CA SER A 217 -50.27 19.38 8.16
C SER A 217 -50.04 19.93 6.76
#